data_AF-A0A972RD25-F1
#
_entry.id   AF-A0A972RD25-F1
#
_cell.length_a   1.000
_cell.length_b   1.000
_cell.length_c   1.000
_cell.angle_alpha   90.00
_cell.angle_beta   90.00
_cell.angle_gamma   90.00
#
_symmetry.space_group_name_H-M   'P 1'
#
loop_
_entity.id
_entity.type
_entity.pdbx_description
1 polymer ?
#
loop_
_entity_poly.entity_id
_entity_poly.type
_entity_poly.pdbx_seq_one_letter_code
_entity_poly.pdbx_strand_id
1 'polypeptide(L)'
;MKKNAALIHRYSLTLFVGMAWLVCAGTAQAGEYKCYVTGADSLHYVVIVDFSSLGMAARAARHVRIDTPNMGRVDVQDVIECRELDQTFRDQKARALDAKTRLDTITNRRQ
;
A
#
# COMPACT_ATOMS: atom_id res chain seq x y z
N MET A 1 -73.59 -21.17 12.49
CA MET A 1 -72.47 -21.71 11.69
C MET A 1 -72.09 -20.72 10.60
N LYS A 2 -70.93 -20.05 10.72
CA LYS A 2 -70.04 -19.64 9.62
C LYS A 2 -68.83 -18.94 10.25
N LYS A 3 -67.74 -19.71 10.31
CA LYS A 3 -66.41 -19.29 10.73
C LYS A 3 -65.74 -18.52 9.57
N ASN A 4 -64.65 -17.84 9.88
CA ASN A 4 -63.52 -17.50 8.99
C ASN A 4 -63.42 -16.02 8.57
N ALA A 5 -63.16 -15.15 9.56
CA ALA A 5 -62.51 -13.86 9.34
C ALA A 5 -61.13 -13.90 10.01
N ALA A 6 -60.16 -14.56 9.38
CA ALA A 6 -58.77 -14.54 9.84
C ALA A 6 -57.84 -15.11 8.76
N LEU A 7 -57.54 -14.36 7.70
CA LEU A 7 -56.35 -14.68 6.89
C LEU A 7 -55.87 -13.53 5.99
N ILE A 8 -55.75 -12.30 6.49
CA ILE A 8 -55.08 -11.23 5.74
C ILE A 8 -54.20 -10.41 6.67
N HIS A 9 -53.21 -11.06 7.30
CA HIS A 9 -52.26 -10.34 8.16
C HIS A 9 -50.89 -11.03 8.22
N ARG A 10 -50.41 -11.60 7.10
CA ARG A 10 -49.14 -12.35 7.10
C ARG A 10 -48.15 -12.06 5.98
N TYR A 11 -48.37 -11.04 5.14
CA TYR A 11 -47.50 -10.78 3.99
C TYR A 11 -46.98 -9.35 3.89
N SER A 12 -46.84 -8.63 5.01
CA SER A 12 -46.32 -7.24 5.03
C SER A 12 -44.97 -7.08 5.73
N LEU A 13 -44.15 -8.13 5.87
CA LEU A 13 -42.88 -8.02 6.61
C LEU A 13 -41.64 -8.60 5.92
N THR A 14 -41.70 -8.95 4.64
CA THR A 14 -40.60 -9.68 3.96
C THR A 14 -40.18 -9.08 2.61
N LEU A 15 -40.19 -7.75 2.47
CA LEU A 15 -39.73 -7.11 1.21
C LEU A 15 -38.71 -5.97 1.36
N PHE A 16 -38.26 -5.62 2.58
CA PHE A 16 -37.27 -4.54 2.79
C PHE A 16 -35.91 -4.99 3.33
N VAL A 17 -35.60 -6.29 3.34
CA VAL A 17 -34.30 -6.80 3.85
C VAL A 17 -33.33 -7.17 2.73
N GLY A 18 -33.69 -6.99 1.45
CA GLY A 18 -32.89 -7.43 0.31
C GLY A 18 -31.93 -6.39 -0.29
N MET A 19 -32.04 -5.10 0.08
CA MET A 19 -31.42 -4.01 -0.69
C MET A 19 -30.45 -3.14 0.13
N ALA A 20 -29.70 -3.76 1.05
CA ALA A 20 -28.73 -3.06 1.88
C ALA A 20 -27.29 -3.61 1.80
N TRP A 21 -27.00 -4.52 0.86
CA TRP A 21 -25.69 -5.16 0.70
C TRP A 21 -24.92 -4.65 -0.53
N LEU A 22 -24.96 -3.34 -0.79
CA LEU A 22 -24.21 -2.72 -1.89
C LEU A 22 -23.44 -1.49 -1.42
N VAL A 23 -22.85 -1.57 -0.22
CA VAL A 23 -22.08 -0.48 0.37
C VAL A 23 -20.67 -0.95 0.66
N CYS A 24 -19.73 -0.35 -0.08
CA CYS A 24 -18.30 -0.27 0.18
C CYS A 24 -17.42 -1.51 -0.08
N ALA A 25 -17.38 -1.96 -1.34
CA ALA A 25 -16.12 -2.46 -1.90
C ALA A 25 -15.18 -1.27 -2.16
N GLY A 26 -14.68 -0.65 -1.09
CA GLY A 26 -13.53 0.23 -1.20
C GLY A 26 -12.32 -0.65 -1.47
N THR A 27 -11.96 -0.86 -2.73
CA THR A 27 -10.67 -1.47 -3.06
C THR A 27 -9.61 -0.51 -2.54
N ALA A 28 -9.05 -0.82 -1.37
CA ALA A 28 -7.86 -0.17 -0.86
C ALA A 28 -6.77 -0.39 -1.91
N GLN A 29 -6.54 0.63 -2.74
CA GLN A 29 -5.52 0.57 -3.77
C GLN A 29 -4.17 0.74 -3.08
N ALA A 30 -3.62 -0.37 -2.61
CA ALA A 30 -2.25 -0.51 -2.20
C ALA A 30 -1.36 -0.38 -3.45
N GLY A 31 -0.54 0.66 -3.50
CA GLY A 31 0.42 0.88 -4.57
C GLY A 31 1.82 0.57 -4.07
N GLU A 32 2.59 -0.18 -4.85
CA GLU A 32 4.00 -0.39 -4.60
C GLU A 32 4.80 0.77 -5.20
N TYR A 33 5.66 1.36 -4.37
CA TYR A 33 6.52 2.47 -4.76
C TYR A 33 7.96 2.14 -4.46
N LYS A 34 8.85 2.56 -5.35
CA LYS A 34 10.29 2.53 -5.13
C LYS A 34 10.80 3.94 -4.89
N CYS A 35 11.68 4.07 -3.91
CA CYS A 35 12.25 5.33 -3.47
C CYS A 35 13.78 5.24 -3.48
N TYR A 36 14.41 6.19 -4.14
CA TYR A 36 15.83 6.44 -4.10
C TYR A 36 16.14 7.34 -2.90
N VAL A 37 16.97 6.82 -1.99
CA VAL A 37 17.22 7.41 -0.67
C VAL A 37 18.71 7.47 -0.37
N THR A 38 19.07 8.34 0.56
CA THR A 38 20.42 8.41 1.15
C THR A 38 20.34 7.89 2.58
N GLY A 39 21.20 6.94 2.93
CA GLY A 39 21.35 6.42 4.29
C GLY A 39 22.15 7.37 5.19
N ALA A 40 22.09 7.16 6.51
CA ALA A 40 22.88 7.89 7.49
C ALA A 40 24.40 7.72 7.31
N ASP A 41 24.81 6.68 6.60
CA ASP A 41 26.18 6.41 6.17
C ASP A 41 26.60 7.18 4.90
N SER A 42 25.74 8.09 4.42
CA SER A 42 25.93 8.85 3.18
C SER A 42 25.96 8.01 1.90
N LEU A 43 25.57 6.73 1.96
CA LEU A 43 25.43 5.87 0.79
C LEU A 43 24.01 5.94 0.23
N HIS A 44 23.86 5.53 -1.03
CA HIS A 44 22.59 5.58 -1.73
C HIS A 44 21.96 4.21 -1.86
N TYR A 45 20.63 4.17 -1.70
CA TYR A 45 19.84 2.94 -1.68
C TYR A 45 18.55 3.10 -2.46
N VAL A 46 18.00 1.98 -2.91
CA VAL A 46 16.61 1.89 -3.39
C VAL A 46 15.83 1.10 -2.37
N VAL A 47 14.75 1.68 -1.85
CA VAL A 47 13.81 1.02 -0.95
C VAL A 47 12.44 0.92 -1.61
N ILE A 48 11.72 -0.17 -1.38
CA ILE A 48 10.36 -0.40 -1.88
C ILE A 48 9.43 -0.35 -0.67
N VAL A 49 8.30 0.33 -0.85
CA VAL A 49 7.31 0.56 0.19
C VAL A 49 5.90 0.44 -0.40
N ASP A 50 4.98 -0.14 0.36
CA ASP A 50 3.56 -0.30 -0.05
C ASP A 50 2.67 0.69 0.68
N PHE A 51 2.18 1.70 -0.05
CA PHE A 51 1.34 2.77 0.48
C PHE A 51 0.22 3.15 -0.48
N SER A 52 -0.75 3.93 0.00
CA SER A 52 -1.89 4.39 -0.81
C SER A 52 -1.55 5.51 -1.80
N SER A 53 -0.39 6.15 -1.65
CA SER A 53 0.04 7.26 -2.52
C SER A 53 1.56 7.46 -2.49
N LEU A 54 2.08 8.10 -3.53
CA LEU A 54 3.49 8.47 -3.65
C LEU A 54 3.97 9.38 -2.51
N GLY A 55 3.11 10.30 -2.05
CA GLY A 55 3.44 11.17 -0.91
C GLY A 55 3.56 10.42 0.41
N MET A 56 2.71 9.41 0.63
CA MET A 56 2.80 8.53 1.81
C MET A 56 4.00 7.60 1.71
N ALA A 57 4.29 7.05 0.53
CA ALA A 57 5.47 6.25 0.26
C ALA A 57 6.76 7.02 0.58
N ALA A 58 6.88 8.28 0.14
CA ALA A 58 8.05 9.11 0.45
C ALA A 58 8.23 9.37 1.95
N ARG A 59 7.12 9.57 2.69
CA ARG A 59 7.17 9.72 4.16
C ARG A 59 7.59 8.41 4.82
N ALA A 60 7.00 7.30 4.41
CA ALA A 60 7.32 5.99 4.96
C ALA A 60 8.77 5.58 4.69
N ALA A 61 9.30 5.89 3.50
CA ALA A 61 10.69 5.63 3.13
C ALA A 61 11.68 6.27 4.10
N ARG A 62 11.38 7.46 4.67
CA ARG A 62 12.22 8.10 5.71
C ARG A 62 12.33 7.30 7.00
N HIS A 63 11.37 6.42 7.26
CA HIS A 63 11.33 5.58 8.46
C HIS A 63 11.79 4.14 8.21
N VAL A 64 12.21 3.82 6.98
CA VAL A 64 12.79 2.51 6.65
C VAL A 64 14.19 2.41 7.24
N ARG A 65 14.51 1.23 7.78
CA ARG A 65 15.87 0.84 8.16
C ARG A 65 16.43 -0.08 7.11
N ILE A 66 17.62 0.23 6.60
CA ILE A 66 18.29 -0.50 5.54
C ILE A 66 19.31 -1.45 6.17
N ASP A 67 19.16 -2.74 5.94
CA ASP A 67 20.17 -3.72 6.34
C ASP A 67 21.35 -3.68 5.36
N THR A 68 22.52 -3.31 5.85
CA THR A 68 23.78 -3.27 5.09
C THR A 68 24.71 -4.39 5.56
N PRO A 69 25.50 -5.00 4.66
CA PRO A 69 26.41 -6.09 5.03
C PRO A 69 27.57 -5.63 5.92
N ASN A 70 27.94 -4.34 5.87
CA ASN A 70 29.13 -3.82 6.54
C ASN A 70 28.83 -3.08 7.84
N MET A 71 27.71 -2.33 7.92
CA MET A 71 27.37 -1.48 9.06
C MET A 71 26.12 -1.94 9.82
N GLY A 72 25.51 -3.05 9.39
CA GLY A 72 24.22 -3.48 9.92
C GLY A 72 23.11 -2.52 9.47
N ARG A 73 22.23 -2.14 10.40
CA ARG A 73 21.05 -1.31 10.09
C ARG A 73 21.40 0.16 10.04
N VAL A 74 21.20 0.78 8.88
CA VAL A 74 21.31 2.23 8.70
C VAL A 74 19.94 2.86 8.51
N ASP A 75 19.73 4.01 9.15
CA ASP A 75 18.49 4.78 9.00
C ASP A 75 18.54 5.62 7.71
N VAL A 76 17.38 5.86 7.10
CA VAL A 76 17.28 6.77 5.95
C VAL A 76 17.46 8.21 6.43
N GLN A 77 18.42 8.92 5.84
CA GLN A 77 18.69 10.34 6.09
C GLN A 77 17.81 11.23 5.21
N ASP A 78 17.72 10.94 3.91
CA ASP A 78 16.88 11.71 2.99
C ASP A 78 16.30 10.87 1.86
N VAL A 79 15.18 11.34 1.31
CA VAL A 79 14.46 10.73 0.19
C VAL A 79 14.58 11.65 -1.02
N ILE A 80 15.33 11.22 -2.02
CA ILE A 80 15.67 12.01 -3.20
C ILE A 80 14.53 11.95 -4.23
N GLU A 81 14.06 10.75 -4.54
CA GLU A 81 13.00 10.53 -5.52
C GLU A 81 12.17 9.31 -5.15
N CYS A 82 10.85 9.38 -5.30
CA CYS A 82 9.96 8.21 -5.26
C CYS A 82 9.17 8.11 -6.56
N ARG A 83 8.93 6.88 -6.98
CA ARG A 83 8.19 6.50 -8.20
C ARG A 83 7.32 5.28 -7.90
N GLU A 84 6.30 5.08 -8.71
CA GLU A 84 5.64 3.77 -8.78
C GLU A 84 6.67 2.69 -9.17
N LEU A 85 6.47 1.46 -8.71
CA LEU A 85 7.43 0.37 -8.89
C LEU A 85 7.82 0.16 -10.37
N ASP A 86 6.83 0.24 -11.26
CA ASP A 86 6.99 0.04 -12.71
C ASP A 86 7.55 1.27 -13.45
N GLN A 87 7.60 2.43 -12.80
CA GLN A 87 8.10 3.66 -13.41
C GLN A 87 9.62 3.75 -13.32
N THR A 88 10.25 4.43 -14.27
CA THR A 88 11.70 4.66 -14.25
C THR A 88 12.03 5.91 -13.43
N PHE A 89 13.11 5.86 -12.65
CA PHE A 89 13.64 7.04 -11.95
C PHE A 89 14.12 8.12 -12.93
N ARG A 90 13.90 9.39 -12.57
CA ARG A 90 14.44 10.54 -13.32
C ARG A 90 15.93 10.70 -13.08
N ASP A 91 16.40 10.42 -11.87
CA ASP A 91 17.82 10.47 -11.56
C ASP A 91 18.60 9.32 -12.25
N GLN A 92 19.74 9.65 -12.86
CA GLN A 92 20.54 8.67 -13.60
C GLN A 92 21.24 7.66 -12.68
N LYS A 93 21.70 8.10 -11.51
CA LYS A 93 22.33 7.21 -10.52
C LYS A 93 21.29 6.28 -9.93
N ALA A 94 20.08 6.79 -9.67
CA ALA A 94 18.95 5.98 -9.24
C ALA A 94 18.61 4.87 -10.25
N ARG A 95 18.54 5.19 -11.56
CA ARG A 95 18.34 4.16 -12.61
C ARG A 95 19.42 3.08 -12.61
N ALA A 96 20.69 3.48 -12.50
CA ALA A 96 21.80 2.55 -12.49
C ALA A 96 21.81 1.64 -11.25
N LEU A 97 21.32 2.14 -10.12
CA LEU A 97 21.16 1.37 -8.89
C LEU A 97 19.95 0.43 -8.97
N ASP A 98 18.80 0.93 -9.44
CA ASP A 98 17.56 0.17 -9.64
C ASP A 98 17.76 -1.05 -10.54
N ALA A 99 18.53 -0.90 -11.62
CA ALA A 99 18.86 -2.00 -12.53
C ALA A 99 19.69 -3.13 -11.87
N LYS A 100 20.36 -2.86 -10.75
CA LYS A 100 21.18 -3.82 -10.00
C LYS A 100 20.47 -4.37 -8.77
N THR A 101 19.49 -3.63 -8.26
CA THR A 101 18.72 -4.02 -7.09
C THR A 101 17.65 -5.03 -7.50
N ARG A 102 17.61 -6.18 -6.84
CA ARG A 102 16.53 -7.14 -7.06
C ARG A 102 15.27 -6.68 -6.32
N LEU A 103 14.16 -6.57 -7.04
CA LEU A 103 12.87 -6.06 -6.54
C LEU A 103 12.24 -6.95 -5.46
N ASP A 104 12.67 -8.21 -5.35
CA ASP A 104 12.21 -9.20 -4.39
C ASP A 104 12.80 -9.02 -2.98
N THR A 105 13.81 -8.17 -2.80
CA THR A 105 14.66 -8.17 -1.60
C THR A 105 14.36 -7.04 -0.58
N ILE A 106 13.18 -6.39 -0.59
CA ILE A 106 13.08 -5.04 0.01
C ILE A 106 12.02 -4.84 1.14
N THR A 107 12.56 -4.86 2.36
CA THR A 107 12.38 -4.13 3.63
C THR A 107 11.05 -3.69 4.26
N ASN A 108 9.88 -3.73 3.63
CA ASN A 108 8.64 -3.48 4.40
C ASN A 108 7.39 -4.11 3.78
N ARG A 109 7.24 -5.44 3.92
CA ARG A 109 5.90 -6.04 3.83
C ARG A 109 5.11 -5.59 5.04
N ARG A 110 3.95 -4.96 4.83
CA ARG A 110 2.95 -4.72 5.88
C ARG A 110 2.81 -6.00 6.71
N GLN A 111 3.18 -5.94 8.00
CA GLN A 111 2.73 -6.92 8.97
C GLN A 111 1.28 -6.65 9.33
#